data_AF-A0A193GAZ2-F1
#
_entry.id   AF-A0A193GAZ2-F1
#
_cell.length_a   1.000
_cell.length_b   1.000
_cell.length_c   1.000
_cell.angle_alpha   90.00
_cell.angle_beta   90.00
_cell.angle_gamma   90.00
#
_symmetry.space_group_name_H-M   'P 1'
#
loop_
_entity.id
_entity.type
_entity.pdbx_description
1 polymer ?
#
loop_
_entity_poly.entity_id
_entity_poly.type
_entity_poly.pdbx_seq_one_letter_code
_entity_poly.pdbx_strand_id
1 'polypeptide(L)'
;MYTITPTVGRIVHFYPSAQQSMLDTIESIVGFGMHGPGPLAAIIAKVNAPDNVNLTVFDAKGQTHACENVPLWDGNSTPPAAGTEYARWMDYQLGQAAMSAHDVEVAALQRATLAPAGLFGGMTASVSVDAHVIKAQPEGQDQPTT
;
A
#
# COMPACT_ATOMS: atom_id res chain seq x y z
N MET A 1 -11.03 -9.18 -2.07
CA MET A 1 -10.05 -8.51 -2.96
C MET A 1 -10.10 -7.03 -2.63
N TYR A 2 -8.96 -6.37 -2.42
CA TYR A 2 -8.93 -5.09 -1.70
C TYR A 2 -8.69 -3.92 -2.63
N THR A 3 -9.72 -3.09 -2.79
CA THR A 3 -9.64 -1.82 -3.49
C THR A 3 -9.18 -0.76 -2.49
N ILE A 4 -7.99 -0.20 -2.70
CA ILE A 4 -7.48 0.90 -1.88
C ILE A 4 -8.07 2.21 -2.38
N THR A 5 -8.80 2.92 -1.52
CA THR A 5 -9.32 4.25 -1.86
C THR A 5 -8.15 5.24 -2.03
N PRO A 6 -8.02 5.91 -3.19
CA PRO A 6 -6.96 6.89 -3.40
C PRO A 6 -7.14 8.07 -2.44
N THR A 7 -6.04 8.53 -1.86
CA THR A 7 -6.01 9.70 -0.97
C THR A 7 -4.78 10.53 -1.30
N VAL A 8 -4.92 11.85 -1.16
CA VAL A 8 -3.82 12.80 -1.38
C VAL A 8 -2.66 12.49 -0.44
N GLY A 9 -1.43 12.58 -0.95
CA GLY A 9 -0.21 12.32 -0.19
C GLY A 9 0.24 10.86 -0.16
N ARG A 10 -0.53 9.92 -0.74
CA ARG A 10 -0.05 8.54 -0.87
C ARG A 10 0.95 8.38 -1.99
N ILE A 11 1.88 7.46 -1.78
CA ILE A 11 2.93 7.12 -2.74
C ILE A 11 2.47 5.97 -3.63
N VAL A 12 2.68 6.09 -4.94
CA VAL A 12 2.37 5.09 -5.97
C VAL A 12 3.57 4.89 -6.89
N HIS A 13 3.58 3.79 -7.63
CA HIS A 13 4.45 3.61 -8.77
C HIS A 13 3.82 4.23 -10.00
N PHE A 14 4.58 5.06 -10.72
CA PHE A 14 4.18 5.63 -11.99
C PHE A 14 4.96 4.98 -13.14
N TYR A 15 4.24 4.58 -14.18
CA TYR A 15 4.75 3.97 -15.38
C TYR A 15 4.51 4.94 -16.54
N PRO A 16 5.55 5.61 -17.07
CA PRO A 16 5.40 6.56 -18.16
C PRO A 16 5.06 5.86 -19.49
N SER A 17 4.38 6.59 -20.39
CA SER A 17 4.10 6.12 -21.74
C SER A 17 5.36 6.03 -22.59
N ALA A 18 5.36 5.13 -23.59
CA ALA A 18 6.47 5.03 -24.56
C ALA A 18 6.62 6.29 -25.41
N GLN A 19 5.55 7.08 -25.56
CA GLN A 19 5.58 8.36 -26.27
C GLN A 19 6.13 9.49 -25.39
N GLN A 20 5.81 9.54 -24.09
CA GLN A 20 6.49 10.45 -23.15
C GLN A 20 8.00 10.15 -23.13
N SER A 21 8.34 8.86 -23.15
CA SER A 21 9.71 8.37 -23.22
C SER A 21 10.46 8.75 -24.51
N MET A 22 9.75 9.10 -25.59
CA MET A 22 10.35 9.49 -26.87
C MET A 22 10.32 11.00 -27.14
N LEU A 23 9.33 11.72 -26.59
CA LEU A 23 9.17 13.17 -26.79
C LEU A 23 10.01 14.01 -25.83
N ASP A 24 10.35 13.50 -24.64
CA ASP A 24 11.21 14.21 -23.72
C ASP A 24 12.69 13.90 -23.99
N THR A 25 13.45 14.96 -24.30
CA THR A 25 14.93 15.03 -24.34
C THR A 25 15.57 14.74 -22.96
N ILE A 26 14.83 14.12 -22.06
CA ILE A 26 15.13 14.04 -20.65
C ILE A 26 15.33 12.56 -20.30
N GLU A 27 16.57 12.08 -20.50
CA GLU A 27 17.12 10.87 -19.86
C GLU A 27 16.91 10.83 -18.32
N SER A 28 16.44 11.94 -17.74
CA SER A 28 16.06 12.07 -16.32
C SER A 28 14.71 11.42 -16.02
N ILE A 29 13.66 11.68 -16.82
CA ILE A 29 12.26 11.28 -16.55
C ILE A 29 12.12 9.78 -16.70
N VAL A 30 12.62 9.24 -17.79
CA VAL A 30 12.71 7.80 -17.99
C VAL A 30 13.99 7.33 -17.34
N GLY A 31 13.88 6.48 -16.33
CA GLY A 31 15.02 5.88 -15.63
C GLY A 31 15.88 4.96 -16.49
N PHE A 32 16.28 5.37 -17.71
CA PHE A 32 17.32 4.75 -18.52
C PHE A 32 18.73 4.99 -17.95
N GLY A 33 18.85 5.08 -16.62
CA GLY A 33 20.08 4.70 -15.97
C GLY A 33 20.34 3.21 -16.22
N MET A 34 21.55 2.74 -15.93
CA MET A 34 22.04 1.35 -16.07
C MET A 34 21.14 0.23 -15.49
N HIS A 35 19.97 0.53 -14.91
CA HIS A 35 19.04 -0.38 -14.25
C HIS A 35 17.71 -0.63 -14.99
N GLY A 36 17.50 -0.09 -16.19
CA GLY A 36 16.33 -0.38 -17.04
C GLY A 36 15.05 0.40 -16.68
N PRO A 37 13.94 0.21 -17.43
CA PRO A 37 12.71 0.99 -17.28
C PRO A 37 11.91 0.57 -16.03
N GLY A 38 12.42 0.94 -14.86
CA GLY A 38 11.71 0.77 -13.59
C GLY A 38 10.58 1.79 -13.42
N PRO A 39 9.59 1.50 -12.56
CA PRO A 39 8.60 2.50 -12.19
C PRO A 39 9.25 3.68 -11.48
N LEU A 40 8.68 4.86 -11.68
CA LEU A 40 9.04 6.07 -10.94
C LEU A 40 8.23 6.18 -9.66
N ALA A 41 8.81 6.76 -8.62
CA ALA A 41 8.05 7.10 -7.43
C ALA A 41 7.16 8.31 -7.73
N ALA A 42 5.90 8.26 -7.31
CA ALA A 42 4.99 9.39 -7.47
C ALA A 42 4.12 9.57 -6.23
N ILE A 43 3.75 10.81 -5.94
CA ILE A 43 2.81 11.16 -4.86
C ILE A 43 1.50 11.62 -5.48
N ILE A 44 0.38 11.14 -4.95
CA ILE A 44 -0.95 11.61 -5.34
C ILE A 44 -1.12 13.06 -4.86
N ALA A 45 -1.08 13.99 -5.82
CA ALA A 45 -1.29 15.41 -5.56
C ALA A 45 -2.78 15.76 -5.47
N LYS A 46 -3.63 15.10 -6.27
CA LYS A 46 -5.08 15.29 -6.27
C LYS A 46 -5.79 14.01 -6.76
N VAL A 47 -6.96 13.73 -6.21
CA VAL A 47 -7.87 12.69 -6.70
C VAL A 47 -8.96 13.35 -7.53
N ASN A 48 -9.05 13.03 -8.82
CA ASN A 48 -10.13 13.51 -9.69
C ASN A 48 -11.31 12.53 -9.70
N ALA A 49 -11.01 11.23 -9.73
CA ALA A 49 -11.96 10.13 -9.65
C ALA A 49 -11.32 8.93 -8.90
N PRO A 50 -12.08 7.89 -8.52
CA PRO A 50 -11.53 6.72 -7.83
C PRO A 50 -10.39 5.99 -8.58
N ASP A 51 -10.39 6.09 -9.90
CA ASP A 51 -9.44 5.48 -10.85
C ASP A 51 -8.62 6.54 -11.61
N ASN A 52 -8.69 7.82 -11.22
CA ASN A 52 -7.99 8.90 -11.92
C ASN A 52 -7.41 9.95 -10.96
N VAL A 53 -6.10 10.17 -11.06
CA VAL A 53 -5.35 11.00 -10.12
C VAL A 53 -4.37 11.93 -10.83
N ASN A 54 -4.07 13.07 -10.21
CA ASN A 54 -2.91 13.89 -10.58
C ASN A 54 -1.75 13.54 -9.65
N LEU A 55 -0.56 13.49 -10.22
CA LEU A 55 0.65 13.00 -9.57
C LEU A 55 1.76 14.04 -9.62
N THR A 56 2.57 14.04 -8.57
CA THR A 56 3.93 14.58 -8.60
C THR A 56 4.88 13.40 -8.72
N VAL A 57 5.51 13.25 -9.88
CA VAL A 57 6.42 12.15 -10.22
C VAL A 57 7.86 12.60 -9.94
N PHE A 58 8.63 11.72 -9.32
CA PHE A 58 10.05 11.92 -9.07
C PHE A 58 10.86 11.11 -10.05
N ASP A 59 11.75 11.80 -10.75
CA ASP A 59 12.62 11.18 -11.73
C ASP A 59 13.91 10.62 -11.10
N ALA A 60 14.77 9.99 -11.89
CA ALA A 60 16.00 9.38 -11.36
C ALA A 60 16.98 10.39 -10.74
N LYS A 61 16.87 11.67 -11.09
CA LYS A 61 17.65 12.78 -10.52
C LYS A 61 16.94 13.46 -9.35
N GLY A 62 15.76 12.98 -8.97
CA GLY A 62 14.92 13.56 -7.93
C GLY A 62 14.21 14.84 -8.36
N GLN A 63 14.16 15.15 -9.66
CA GLN A 63 13.34 16.26 -10.15
C GLN A 63 11.88 15.89 -10.14
N THR A 64 11.04 16.88 -9.84
CA THR A 64 9.59 16.71 -9.77
C THR A 64 8.93 17.10 -11.08
N HIS A 65 8.04 16.23 -11.55
CA HIS A 65 7.24 16.43 -12.75
C HIS A 65 5.76 16.32 -12.40
N ALA A 66 4.94 17.24 -12.93
CA ALA A 66 3.50 17.19 -12.74
C ALA A 66 2.86 16.36 -13.85
N CYS A 67 2.10 15.33 -13.47
CA CYS A 67 1.34 14.49 -14.39
C CYS A 67 -0.14 14.58 -14.01
N GLU A 68 -1.00 14.91 -14.98
CA GLU A 68 -2.43 15.08 -14.75
C GLU A 68 -3.23 13.97 -15.41
N ASN A 69 -4.40 13.66 -14.83
CA ASN A 69 -5.34 12.68 -15.36
C ASN A 69 -4.77 11.26 -15.54
N VAL A 70 -3.85 10.87 -14.66
CA VAL A 70 -3.20 9.56 -14.72
C VAL A 70 -4.18 8.47 -14.24
N PRO A 71 -4.43 7.42 -15.04
CA PRO A 71 -5.21 6.27 -14.61
C PRO A 71 -4.51 5.54 -13.46
N LEU A 72 -5.25 5.28 -12.38
CA LEU A 72 -4.79 4.48 -11.26
C LEU A 72 -5.26 3.04 -11.43
N TRP A 73 -4.35 2.17 -11.84
CA TRP A 73 -4.58 0.74 -11.98
C TRP A 73 -4.42 0.03 -10.64
N ASP A 74 -5.43 -0.76 -10.29
CA ASP A 74 -5.50 -1.50 -9.04
C ASP A 74 -4.80 -2.87 -9.09
N GLY A 75 -4.26 -3.26 -10.25
CA GLY A 75 -3.62 -4.55 -10.48
C GLY A 75 -4.59 -5.70 -10.78
N ASN A 76 -5.91 -5.45 -10.73
CA ASN A 76 -6.93 -6.50 -10.80
C ASN A 76 -7.69 -6.50 -12.13
N SER A 77 -7.84 -5.32 -12.72
CA SER A 77 -8.46 -5.11 -14.03
C SER A 77 -7.48 -5.36 -15.17
N THR A 78 -7.97 -5.44 -16.41
CA THR A 78 -7.12 -5.51 -17.60
C THR A 78 -6.05 -4.40 -17.52
N PRO A 79 -4.75 -4.75 -17.59
CA PRO A 79 -3.71 -3.74 -17.52
C PRO A 79 -3.95 -2.68 -18.59
N PRO A 80 -3.63 -1.40 -18.29
CA PRO A 80 -3.68 -0.34 -19.27
C PRO A 80 -2.94 -0.75 -20.55
N ALA A 81 -3.47 -0.32 -21.71
CA ALA A 81 -2.92 -0.69 -23.00
C ALA A 81 -1.41 -0.40 -23.05
N ALA A 82 -0.66 -1.28 -23.75
CA ALA A 82 0.78 -1.13 -23.87
C ALA A 82 1.13 0.25 -24.44
N GLY A 83 2.00 0.96 -23.74
CA GLY A 83 2.41 2.32 -24.12
C GLY A 83 1.53 3.42 -23.56
N THR A 84 0.49 3.15 -22.78
CA THR A 84 -0.25 4.17 -22.01
C THR A 84 0.42 4.40 -20.66
N GLU A 85 0.45 5.64 -20.20
CA GLU A 85 0.91 5.96 -18.84
C GLU A 85 -0.12 5.53 -17.80
N TYR A 86 0.34 5.02 -16.66
CA TYR A 86 -0.54 4.67 -15.55
C TYR A 86 0.19 4.69 -14.21
N ALA A 87 -0.57 4.78 -13.14
CA ALA A 87 -0.09 4.57 -11.79
C ALA A 87 -0.59 3.24 -11.22
N ARG A 88 0.18 2.66 -10.32
CA ARG A 88 -0.16 1.43 -9.59
C ARG A 88 0.21 1.57 -8.12
N TRP A 89 -0.57 0.95 -7.25
CA TRP A 89 -0.22 0.81 -5.85
C TRP A 89 1.08 0.02 -5.66
N MET A 90 1.90 0.44 -4.71
CA MET A 90 3.08 -0.33 -4.31
C MET A 90 2.67 -1.66 -3.69
N ASP A 91 3.47 -2.71 -3.91
CA ASP A 91 3.13 -4.08 -3.47
C ASP A 91 2.93 -4.17 -1.96
N TYR A 92 3.72 -3.40 -1.20
CA TYR A 92 3.55 -3.34 0.25
C TYR A 92 2.19 -2.78 0.65
N GLN A 93 1.64 -1.80 -0.09
CA GLN A 93 0.36 -1.18 0.22
C GLN A 93 -0.79 -2.13 -0.08
N LEU A 94 -0.67 -2.91 -1.15
CA LEU A 94 -1.60 -4.00 -1.45
C LEU A 94 -1.56 -5.07 -0.34
N GLY A 95 -0.37 -5.43 0.13
CA GLY A 95 -0.21 -6.35 1.27
C GLY A 95 -0.83 -5.82 2.56
N GLN A 96 -0.61 -4.55 2.89
CA GLN A 96 -1.18 -3.91 4.08
C GLN A 96 -2.71 -3.84 4.02
N ALA A 97 -3.26 -3.52 2.85
CA ALA A 97 -4.71 -3.52 2.63
C ALA A 97 -5.30 -4.92 2.81
N ALA A 98 -4.57 -5.96 2.40
CA ALA A 98 -4.98 -7.34 2.58
C ALA A 98 -5.02 -7.78 4.04
N MET A 99 -3.97 -7.44 4.81
CA MET A 99 -3.92 -7.73 6.23
C MET A 99 -5.03 -7.01 7.00
N SER A 100 -5.18 -5.70 6.74
CA SER A 100 -6.14 -4.86 7.46
C SER A 100 -7.58 -5.35 7.29
N ALA A 101 -7.91 -5.83 6.09
CA ALA A 101 -9.26 -6.26 5.82
C ALA A 101 -9.57 -7.65 6.38
N HIS A 102 -8.58 -8.54 6.50
CA HIS A 102 -8.71 -9.77 7.29
C HIS A 102 -8.97 -9.46 8.77
N ASP A 103 -8.22 -8.51 9.35
CA ASP A 103 -8.38 -8.15 10.76
C ASP A 103 -9.73 -7.49 11.06
N VAL A 104 -10.25 -6.68 10.13
CA VAL A 104 -11.61 -6.13 10.22
C VAL A 104 -12.67 -7.23 10.16
N GLU A 105 -12.51 -8.23 9.29
CA GLU A 105 -13.42 -9.36 9.19
C GLU A 105 -13.43 -10.19 10.49
N VAL A 106 -12.25 -10.49 11.03
CA VAL A 106 -12.10 -11.19 12.32
C VAL A 106 -12.71 -10.38 13.46
N ALA A 107 -12.47 -9.07 13.50
CA ALA A 107 -13.05 -8.18 14.51
C ALA A 107 -14.59 -8.08 14.38
N ALA A 108 -15.12 -8.09 13.16
CA ALA A 108 -16.56 -8.08 12.91
C ALA A 108 -17.21 -9.41 13.36
N LEU A 109 -16.57 -10.55 13.08
CA LEU A 109 -17.02 -11.86 13.56
C LEU A 109 -16.95 -11.95 15.09
N GLN A 110 -15.85 -11.52 15.70
CA GLN A 110 -15.71 -11.46 17.16
C GLN A 110 -16.78 -10.58 17.81
N ARG A 111 -17.10 -9.42 17.20
CA ARG A 111 -18.19 -8.56 17.66
C ARG A 111 -19.57 -9.21 17.49
N ALA A 112 -19.82 -9.94 16.41
CA ALA A 112 -21.06 -10.66 16.21
C ALA A 112 -21.22 -11.84 17.19
N THR A 113 -20.12 -12.50 17.56
CA THR A 113 -20.11 -13.58 18.56
C THR A 113 -20.25 -13.07 20.00
N LEU A 114 -19.77 -11.86 20.30
CA LEU A 114 -19.85 -11.23 21.63
C LEU A 114 -21.09 -10.36 21.84
N ALA A 115 -21.98 -10.25 20.85
CA ALA A 115 -23.29 -9.64 21.06
C ALA A 115 -24.04 -10.47 22.12
N PRO A 116 -24.37 -9.91 23.29
CA PRO A 116 -25.04 -10.68 24.32
C PRO A 116 -26.38 -11.14 23.73
N ALA A 117 -26.64 -12.45 23.82
CA ALA A 117 -27.97 -12.99 23.69
C ALA A 117 -28.83 -12.37 24.81
N GLY A 118 -29.35 -11.18 24.53
CA GLY A 118 -30.27 -10.45 25.39
C GLY A 118 -31.66 -11.05 25.31
N LEU A 119 -31.79 -12.33 25.63
CA LEU A 119 -33.01 -12.94 26.13
C LEU A 119 -32.63 -14.26 26.79
N PHE A 120 -33.08 -14.43 28.04
CA PHE A 120 -32.84 -15.55 28.96
C PHE A 120 -31.66 -15.39 29.91
N GLY A 121 -32.04 -15.29 31.18
CA GLY A 121 -31.19 -14.94 32.30
C GLY A 121 -30.26 -16.05 32.76
N GLY A 122 -29.25 -15.60 33.50
CA GLY A 122 -28.70 -16.32 34.64
C GLY A 122 -27.87 -17.55 34.31
N MET A 123 -26.66 -17.36 33.79
CA MET A 123 -25.48 -18.08 34.29
C MET A 123 -24.21 -17.41 33.77
N THR A 124 -23.44 -16.79 34.67
CA THR A 124 -22.11 -16.25 34.35
C THR A 124 -21.15 -17.41 34.13
N ALA A 125 -20.87 -17.76 32.87
CA ALA A 125 -19.70 -18.57 32.54
C ALA A 125 -18.48 -17.63 32.49
N SER A 126 -17.69 -17.62 33.56
CA SER A 126 -16.35 -17.03 33.54
C SER A 126 -15.44 -17.91 32.68
N VAL A 127 -15.09 -17.44 31.47
CA VAL A 127 -14.02 -18.06 30.68
C VAL A 127 -12.73 -17.31 30.97
N SER A 128 -11.83 -17.96 31.71
CA SER A 128 -10.45 -17.52 31.90
C SER A 128 -9.67 -17.76 30.62
N VAL A 129 -9.14 -16.70 30.00
CA VAL A 129 -8.17 -16.83 28.91
C VAL A 129 -6.81 -16.56 29.51
N ASP A 130 -6.04 -17.63 29.73
CA ASP A 130 -4.62 -17.55 30.09
C ASP A 130 -3.87 -16.87 28.94
N ALA A 131 -3.54 -15.60 29.13
CA ALA A 131 -2.55 -14.92 28.31
C ALA A 131 -1.21 -15.61 28.57
N HIS A 132 -0.77 -16.45 27.64
CA HIS A 132 0.59 -16.99 27.64
C HIS A 132 1.56 -15.82 27.46
N VAL A 133 2.07 -15.36 28.59
CA VAL A 133 3.10 -14.34 28.74
C VAL A 133 4.32 -14.79 27.95
N ILE A 134 4.58 -14.13 26.82
CA ILE A 134 5.89 -14.16 26.16
C ILE A 134 6.86 -13.44 27.10
N LYS A 135 7.53 -14.20 27.98
CA LYS A 135 8.64 -13.67 28.77
C LYS A 135 9.80 -13.41 27.80
N ALA A 136 10.10 -12.13 27.56
CA ALA A 136 11.36 -11.73 26.97
C ALA A 136 12.50 -12.14 27.91
N GLN A 137 13.42 -12.95 27.41
CA GLN A 137 14.64 -13.38 28.10
C GLN A 137 15.78 -12.44 27.69
N PRO A 138 16.43 -11.71 28.62
CA PRO A 138 17.65 -10.98 28.32
C PRO A 138 18.87 -11.87 28.59
N GLU A 139 19.49 -12.37 27.53
CA GLU A 139 20.88 -12.90 27.55
C GLU A 139 21.76 -11.86 26.86
N GLY A 140 22.94 -11.48 27.32
CA GLY A 140 23.77 -11.84 28.45
C GLY A 140 25.00 -10.93 28.35
N GLN A 141 25.45 -10.40 29.48
CA GLN A 141 26.67 -9.60 29.57
C GLN A 141 27.88 -10.53 29.36
N ASP A 142 28.80 -10.16 28.46
CA ASP A 142 30.12 -10.79 28.40
C ASP A 142 31.17 -9.78 28.91
N GLN A 143 31.87 -10.17 29.97
CA GLN A 143 32.90 -9.40 30.66
C GLN A 143 34.30 -9.66 30.06
N PRO A 144 35.28 -8.77 30.30
CA PRO A 144 36.57 -8.79 29.60
C PRO A 144 37.51 -9.86 30.17
N THR A 145 38.22 -10.57 29.29
CA THR A 145 39.33 -11.44 29.65
C THR A 145 40.61 -10.64 29.90
N THR A 146 41.27 -11.01 31.00
CA THR A 146 42.61 -10.58 31.43
C THR A 146 43.68 -11.32 30.66
#